data_AF-A0A6N9TJ38-F1
#
_entry.id   AF-A0A6N9TJ38-F1
#
_cell.length_a   1.000
_cell.length_b   1.000
_cell.length_c   1.000
_cell.angle_alpha   90.00
_cell.angle_beta   90.00
_cell.angle_gamma   90.00
#
_symmetry.space_group_name_H-M   'P 1'
#
loop_
_entity.id
_entity.type
_entity.pdbx_description
1 polymer ?
#
loop_
_entity_poly.entity_id
_entity_poly.type
_entity_poly.pdbx_seq_one_letter_code
_entity_poly.pdbx_strand_id
1 'polypeptide(L)'
;MKKRQDNLRSTAFKLLTVVVFVGVLVFFINNLYTGEPDTTLTAFSKQAQKFERHTISSHYQWRVRQPTSMIMLIHFDDTGSEIDRKPVRMNHKGWPSAQDSDEGCATVWTSLVGSPLRVDGFNVKARFYSTASNDEAVRRNDNEYWCRYSISKGSEFDYFPGLGKVTQPQL
;
A
#
# COMPACT_ATOMS: atom_id res chain seq x y z
N MET A 1 -25.91 -38.66 54.22
CA MET A 1 -25.23 -39.12 52.99
C MET A 1 -25.74 -38.43 51.71
N LYS A 2 -27.04 -38.14 51.56
CA LYS A 2 -27.66 -37.52 50.37
C LYS A 2 -27.03 -36.17 49.91
N LYS A 3 -26.79 -35.25 50.86
CA LYS A 3 -26.23 -33.90 50.60
C LYS A 3 -24.80 -33.90 49.99
N ARG A 4 -24.01 -34.96 50.22
CA ARG A 4 -22.63 -35.09 49.69
C ARG A 4 -22.65 -35.58 48.24
N GLN A 5 -23.62 -36.42 47.88
CA GLN A 5 -23.84 -36.90 46.52
C GLN A 5 -24.30 -35.79 45.57
N ASP A 6 -25.20 -34.91 46.03
CA ASP A 6 -25.70 -33.79 45.21
C ASP A 6 -24.59 -32.77 44.89
N ASN A 7 -23.73 -32.47 45.87
CA ASN A 7 -22.57 -31.59 45.68
C ASN A 7 -21.50 -32.20 44.77
N LEU A 8 -21.24 -33.51 44.85
CA LEU A 8 -20.33 -34.20 43.93
C LEU A 8 -20.87 -34.20 42.49
N ARG A 9 -22.18 -34.43 42.32
CA ARG A 9 -22.83 -34.44 41.01
C ARG A 9 -22.81 -33.05 40.38
N SER A 10 -23.10 -32.00 41.17
CA SER A 10 -22.99 -30.59 40.76
C SER A 10 -21.57 -30.20 40.34
N THR A 11 -20.57 -30.59 41.12
CA THR A 11 -19.16 -30.30 40.80
C THR A 11 -18.69 -31.03 39.53
N ALA A 12 -19.10 -32.29 39.36
CA ALA A 12 -18.80 -33.07 38.15
C ALA A 12 -19.44 -32.48 36.90
N PHE A 13 -20.69 -32.00 37.00
CA PHE A 13 -21.36 -31.31 35.90
C PHE A 13 -20.64 -30.02 35.50
N LYS A 14 -20.22 -29.20 36.47
CA LYS A 14 -19.44 -27.98 36.19
C LYS A 14 -18.11 -28.28 35.50
N LEU A 15 -17.41 -29.32 35.96
CA LEU A 15 -16.14 -29.74 35.36
C LEU A 15 -16.34 -30.22 33.92
N LEU A 16 -17.39 -31.00 33.67
CA LEU A 16 -17.77 -31.48 32.34
C LEU A 16 -18.05 -30.31 31.39
N THR A 17 -18.82 -29.32 31.84
CA THR A 17 -19.14 -28.14 31.02
C THR A 17 -17.88 -27.36 30.62
N VAL A 18 -16.92 -27.19 31.53
CA VAL A 18 -15.65 -26.52 31.23
C VAL A 18 -14.85 -27.30 30.19
N VAL A 19 -14.74 -28.62 30.33
CA VAL A 19 -14.00 -29.47 29.37
C VAL A 19 -14.63 -29.41 27.98
N VAL A 20 -15.96 -29.48 27.90
CA VAL A 20 -16.67 -29.35 26.62
C VAL A 20 -16.44 -27.96 26.01
N PHE A 21 -16.51 -26.90 26.81
CA PHE A 21 -16.30 -25.53 26.32
C PHE A 21 -14.89 -25.31 25.78
N VAL A 22 -13.87 -25.80 26.49
CA VAL A 22 -12.46 -25.76 26.03
C VAL A 22 -12.28 -26.59 24.77
N GLY A 23 -12.88 -27.79 24.70
CA GLY A 23 -12.80 -28.65 23.51
C GLY A 23 -13.43 -27.99 22.28
N VAL A 24 -14.57 -27.32 22.45
CA VAL A 24 -15.22 -26.53 21.41
C VAL A 24 -14.31 -25.38 20.98
N LEU A 25 -13.75 -24.60 21.91
CA LEU A 25 -12.83 -23.51 21.57
C LEU A 25 -11.62 -23.99 20.76
N VAL A 26 -10.99 -25.11 21.15
CA VAL A 26 -9.86 -25.69 20.41
C VAL A 26 -10.30 -26.16 19.01
N PHE A 27 -11.48 -26.74 18.89
CA PHE A 27 -12.04 -27.14 17.59
C PHE A 27 -12.27 -25.93 16.68
N PHE A 28 -12.83 -24.84 17.24
CA PHE A 28 -13.01 -23.58 16.52
C PHE A 28 -11.66 -22.94 16.14
N ILE A 29 -10.67 -22.96 17.03
CA ILE A 29 -9.32 -22.47 16.69
C ILE A 29 -8.73 -23.31 15.56
N ASN A 30 -8.77 -24.64 15.62
CA ASN A 30 -8.14 -25.46 14.58
C ASN A 30 -8.88 -25.46 13.24
N ASN A 31 -10.22 -25.32 13.22
CA ASN A 31 -11.01 -25.38 11.98
C ASN A 31 -11.42 -24.01 11.42
N LEU A 32 -11.51 -22.97 12.26
CA LEU A 32 -11.97 -21.63 11.87
C LEU A 32 -10.91 -20.54 12.06
N TYR A 33 -9.74 -20.83 12.65
CA TYR A 33 -8.64 -19.88 12.67
C TYR A 33 -7.91 -19.89 11.33
N THR A 34 -8.54 -19.26 10.34
CA THR A 34 -7.79 -18.65 9.23
C THR A 34 -7.15 -17.39 9.80
N GLY A 35 -5.99 -17.53 10.43
CA GLY A 35 -5.16 -16.38 10.71
C GLY A 35 -4.79 -15.77 9.37
N GLU A 36 -5.59 -14.82 8.87
CA GLU A 36 -5.27 -14.08 7.65
C GLU A 36 -3.90 -13.46 7.91
N PRO A 37 -2.83 -13.84 7.17
CA PRO A 37 -1.63 -13.00 7.15
C PRO A 37 -2.08 -11.59 6.75
N ASP A 38 -1.40 -10.53 7.19
CA ASP A 38 -1.82 -9.16 6.87
C ASP A 38 -1.62 -8.89 5.36
N THR A 39 -2.54 -9.44 4.55
CA THR A 39 -2.52 -9.50 3.09
C THR A 39 -2.56 -8.10 2.52
N THR A 40 -3.21 -7.18 3.22
CA THR A 40 -3.28 -5.77 2.89
C THR A 40 -1.90 -5.11 2.92
N LEU A 41 -1.10 -5.32 3.98
CA LEU A 41 0.25 -4.75 4.07
C LEU A 41 1.15 -5.32 2.98
N THR A 42 1.04 -6.62 2.72
CA THR A 42 1.75 -7.29 1.63
C THR A 42 1.34 -6.75 0.26
N ALA A 43 0.03 -6.56 0.04
CA ALA A 43 -0.51 -6.01 -1.20
C ALA A 43 -0.08 -4.56 -1.41
N PHE A 44 -0.06 -3.75 -0.36
CA PHE A 44 0.42 -2.37 -0.40
C PHE A 44 1.91 -2.32 -0.74
N SER A 45 2.70 -3.21 -0.13
CA SER A 45 4.13 -3.35 -0.45
C SER A 45 4.36 -3.76 -1.91
N LYS A 46 3.56 -4.68 -2.45
CA LYS A 46 3.60 -5.01 -3.89
C LYS A 46 3.30 -3.81 -4.78
N GLN A 47 2.31 -2.97 -4.42
CA GLN A 47 2.03 -1.76 -5.18
C GLN A 47 3.15 -0.72 -5.10
N ALA A 48 3.80 -0.57 -3.94
CA ALA A 48 4.98 0.29 -3.80
C ALA A 48 6.15 -0.19 -4.68
N GLN A 49 6.41 -1.50 -4.71
CA GLN A 49 7.42 -2.09 -5.61
C GLN A 49 7.07 -1.89 -7.09
N LYS A 50 5.78 -2.05 -7.46
CA LYS A 50 5.30 -1.75 -8.82
C LYS A 50 5.53 -0.28 -9.17
N PHE A 51 5.17 0.63 -8.26
CA PHE A 51 5.37 2.06 -8.40
C PHE A 51 6.85 2.40 -8.64
N GLU A 52 7.76 1.84 -7.84
CA GLU A 52 9.22 2.04 -8.00
C GLU A 52 9.71 1.52 -9.36
N ARG A 53 9.34 0.29 -9.73
CA ARG A 53 9.71 -0.29 -11.03
C ARG A 53 9.24 0.57 -12.19
N HIS A 54 8.00 1.06 -12.13
CA HIS A 54 7.42 1.90 -13.16
C HIS A 54 8.02 3.32 -13.17
N THR A 55 8.46 3.82 -12.03
CA THR A 55 9.24 5.07 -11.95
C THR A 55 10.55 4.93 -12.72
N ILE A 56 11.29 3.86 -12.45
CA ILE A 56 12.58 3.56 -13.09
C ILE A 56 12.40 3.31 -14.59
N SER A 57 11.44 2.48 -14.98
CA SER A 57 11.20 2.17 -16.40
C SER A 57 10.76 3.42 -17.18
N SER A 58 9.92 4.27 -16.60
CA SER A 58 9.50 5.54 -17.19
C SER A 58 10.71 6.45 -17.46
N HIS A 59 11.64 6.54 -16.51
CA HIS A 59 12.86 7.32 -16.68
C HIS A 59 13.72 6.80 -17.85
N TYR A 60 13.90 5.48 -17.94
CA TYR A 60 14.65 4.88 -19.05
C TYR A 60 13.96 5.12 -20.40
N GLN A 61 12.63 4.98 -20.46
CA GLN A 61 11.86 5.24 -21.67
C GLN A 61 12.00 6.71 -22.11
N TRP A 62 11.93 7.65 -21.16
CA TRP A 62 12.15 9.07 -21.42
C TRP A 62 13.56 9.35 -21.94
N ARG A 63 14.58 8.73 -21.33
CA ARG A 63 15.98 8.92 -21.74
C ARG A 63 16.25 8.44 -23.16
N VAL A 64 15.60 7.37 -23.59
CA VAL A 64 15.78 6.78 -24.94
C VAL A 64 14.98 7.56 -26.01
N ARG A 65 13.79 8.06 -25.69
CA ARG A 65 12.87 8.71 -26.66
C ARG A 65 13.07 10.22 -26.85
N GLN A 66 14.18 10.77 -26.34
CA GLN A 66 14.46 12.21 -26.21
C GLN A 66 13.61 12.89 -25.10
N PRO A 67 14.07 14.03 -24.54
CA PRO A 67 13.34 14.76 -23.52
C PRO A 67 11.93 15.17 -23.97
N THR A 68 10.92 14.56 -23.36
CA THR A 68 9.50 14.87 -23.56
C THR A 68 8.84 15.22 -22.24
N SER A 69 7.78 16.02 -22.28
CA SER A 69 6.95 16.32 -21.11
C SER A 69 6.03 15.16 -20.72
N MET A 70 5.87 14.16 -21.59
CA MET A 70 4.98 13.03 -21.37
C MET A 70 5.46 11.77 -22.13
N ILE A 71 5.34 10.61 -21.48
CA ILE A 71 5.53 9.30 -22.09
C ILE A 71 4.25 8.47 -21.98
N MET A 72 4.14 7.40 -22.76
CA MET A 72 3.10 6.39 -22.60
C MET A 72 3.67 5.16 -21.90
N LEU A 73 3.19 4.88 -20.69
CA LEU A 73 3.54 3.69 -19.91
C LEU A 73 2.50 2.60 -20.15
N ILE A 74 2.98 1.39 -20.46
CA ILE A 74 2.15 0.21 -20.67
C ILE A 74 2.12 -0.60 -19.37
N HIS A 75 0.92 -0.99 -18.93
CA HIS A 75 0.72 -1.83 -17.76
C HIS A 75 0.41 -3.25 -18.19
N PHE A 76 1.10 -4.19 -17.56
CA PHE A 76 0.90 -5.62 -17.77
C PHE A 76 0.33 -6.26 -16.50
N ASP A 77 -0.45 -7.33 -16.68
CA ASP A 77 -0.80 -8.23 -15.59
C ASP A 77 0.33 -9.23 -15.29
N ASP A 78 0.10 -10.11 -14.31
CA ASP A 78 1.05 -11.13 -13.89
C ASP A 78 1.29 -12.20 -14.97
N THR A 79 0.43 -12.30 -15.98
CA THR A 79 0.58 -13.21 -17.13
C THR A 79 1.39 -12.58 -18.26
N GLY A 80 1.72 -11.30 -18.15
CA GLY A 80 2.40 -10.52 -19.19
C GLY A 80 1.45 -9.97 -20.26
N SER A 81 0.14 -10.07 -20.06
CA SER A 81 -0.86 -9.47 -20.96
C SER A 81 -0.99 -7.98 -20.66
N GLU A 82 -1.05 -7.17 -21.70
CA GLU A 82 -1.31 -5.74 -21.55
C GLU A 82 -2.74 -5.51 -21.04
N ILE A 83 -2.86 -4.76 -19.95
CA ILE A 83 -4.15 -4.45 -19.32
C ILE A 83 -4.53 -2.97 -19.41
N ASP A 84 -3.54 -2.08 -19.58
CA ASP A 84 -3.79 -0.63 -19.64
C ASP A 84 -2.61 0.12 -20.27
N ARG A 85 -2.85 1.34 -20.74
CA ARG A 85 -1.82 2.30 -21.14
C ARG A 85 -2.16 3.67 -20.57
N LYS A 86 -1.23 4.26 -19.81
CA LYS A 86 -1.43 5.56 -19.18
C LYS A 86 -0.38 6.57 -19.62
N PRO A 87 -0.78 7.83 -19.90
CA PRO A 87 0.18 8.91 -20.02
C PRO A 87 0.84 9.16 -18.66
N VAL A 88 2.16 9.28 -18.66
CA VAL A 88 2.97 9.66 -17.50
C VAL A 88 3.63 10.99 -17.83
N ARG A 89 3.25 12.03 -17.09
CA ARG A 89 3.90 13.34 -17.19
C ARG A 89 5.28 13.27 -16.53
N MET A 90 6.27 13.91 -17.15
CA MET A 90 7.66 13.88 -16.73
C MET A 90 8.12 15.28 -16.35
N ASN A 91 8.95 15.40 -15.30
CA ASN A 91 9.63 16.66 -15.00
C ASN A 91 10.84 16.87 -15.92
N HIS A 92 11.49 18.02 -15.79
CA HIS A 92 12.66 18.39 -16.60
C HIS A 92 13.89 17.48 -16.36
N LYS A 93 13.91 16.71 -15.26
CA LYS A 93 14.93 15.69 -14.95
C LYS A 93 14.58 14.30 -15.50
N GLY A 94 13.42 14.17 -16.16
CA GLY A 94 12.97 12.90 -16.73
C GLY A 94 12.40 11.94 -15.71
N TRP A 95 11.87 12.42 -14.59
CA TRP A 95 11.16 11.60 -13.60
C TRP A 95 9.65 11.84 -13.65
N PRO A 96 8.82 10.82 -13.37
CA PRO A 96 7.38 10.99 -13.26
C PRO A 96 7.00 12.13 -12.30
N SER A 97 6.11 13.01 -12.72
CA SER A 97 5.66 14.13 -11.88
C SER A 97 4.29 14.62 -12.31
N ALA A 98 3.65 15.41 -11.45
CA ALA A 98 2.40 16.08 -11.73
C ALA A 98 2.42 17.49 -11.11
N GLN A 99 1.24 18.07 -10.88
CA GLN A 99 1.10 19.32 -10.15
C GLN A 99 1.53 19.14 -8.69
N ASP A 100 2.02 20.22 -8.07
CA ASP A 100 2.42 20.26 -6.66
C ASP A 100 1.19 20.27 -5.73
N SER A 101 0.41 19.19 -5.72
CA SER A 101 -0.80 19.04 -4.92
C SER A 101 -1.10 17.58 -4.58
N ASP A 102 -2.04 17.35 -3.64
CA ASP A 102 -2.53 16.01 -3.30
C ASP A 102 -3.11 15.29 -4.53
N GLU A 103 -3.84 16.02 -5.38
CA GLU A 103 -4.38 15.52 -6.65
C GLU A 103 -3.27 15.20 -7.66
N GLY A 104 -2.19 15.98 -7.65
CA GLY A 104 -0.99 15.68 -8.42
C GLY A 104 -0.35 14.36 -7.98
N CYS A 105 -0.17 14.15 -6.68
CA CYS A 105 0.30 12.87 -6.15
C CYS A 105 -0.65 11.72 -6.50
N ALA A 106 -1.96 11.92 -6.43
CA ALA A 106 -2.95 10.94 -6.90
C ALA A 106 -2.79 10.63 -8.40
N THR A 107 -2.53 11.65 -9.22
CA THR A 107 -2.28 11.48 -10.65
C THR A 107 -1.02 10.65 -10.89
N VAL A 108 0.09 10.95 -10.21
CA VAL A 108 1.33 10.16 -10.30
C VAL A 108 1.06 8.69 -9.93
N TRP A 109 0.34 8.43 -8.83
CA TRP A 109 -0.08 7.08 -8.45
C TRP A 109 -0.85 6.39 -9.57
N THR A 110 -1.93 7.00 -10.06
CA THR A 110 -2.78 6.34 -11.07
C THR A 110 -2.06 6.09 -12.38
N SER A 111 -1.16 6.99 -12.79
CA SER A 111 -0.31 6.82 -13.97
C SER A 111 0.70 5.68 -13.81
N LEU A 112 1.37 5.59 -12.65
CA LEU A 112 2.43 4.61 -12.41
C LEU A 112 1.93 3.26 -11.91
N VAL A 113 0.85 3.19 -11.16
CA VAL A 113 0.30 1.94 -10.66
C VAL A 113 -0.70 1.33 -11.64
N GLY A 114 -1.37 2.16 -12.44
CA GLY A 114 -2.41 1.73 -13.38
C GLY A 114 -3.72 1.36 -12.68
N SER A 115 -3.90 1.76 -11.43
CA SER A 115 -5.13 1.53 -10.66
C SER A 115 -5.51 2.75 -9.84
N PRO A 116 -6.78 2.87 -9.40
CA PRO A 116 -7.19 3.89 -8.44
C PRO A 116 -6.40 3.82 -7.13
N LEU A 117 -6.52 4.85 -6.30
CA LEU A 117 -5.94 4.93 -4.95
C LEU A 117 -6.61 3.94 -3.97
N ARG A 118 -6.47 2.65 -4.24
CA ARG A 118 -7.08 1.57 -3.48
C ARG A 118 -6.23 0.31 -3.53
N VAL A 119 -6.05 -0.33 -2.38
CA VAL A 119 -5.34 -1.60 -2.24
C VAL A 119 -6.12 -2.50 -1.30
N ASP A 120 -6.48 -3.68 -1.77
CA ASP A 120 -7.17 -4.70 -0.95
C ASP A 120 -8.43 -4.14 -0.23
N GLY A 121 -9.18 -3.28 -0.92
CA GLY A 121 -10.36 -2.62 -0.35
C GLY A 121 -10.09 -1.37 0.49
N PHE A 122 -8.84 -1.07 0.85
CA PHE A 122 -8.46 0.13 1.60
C PHE A 122 -8.11 1.29 0.68
N ASN A 123 -8.54 2.49 1.05
CA ASN A 123 -8.16 3.70 0.33
C ASN A 123 -6.69 4.05 0.62
N VAL A 124 -5.95 4.36 -0.44
CA VAL A 124 -4.60 4.93 -0.33
C VAL A 124 -4.75 6.44 -0.26
N LYS A 125 -4.17 7.08 0.75
CA LYS A 125 -4.07 8.53 0.84
C LYS A 125 -2.84 8.96 0.06
N ALA A 126 -3.00 9.86 -0.91
CA ALA A 126 -1.89 10.55 -1.57
C ALA A 126 -1.79 11.96 -0.99
N ARG A 127 -0.65 12.31 -0.41
CA ARG A 127 -0.42 13.60 0.24
C ARG A 127 0.83 14.26 -0.30
N PHE A 128 0.71 15.50 -0.71
CA PHE A 128 1.83 16.34 -1.12
C PHE A 128 2.46 16.99 0.10
N TYR A 129 3.78 16.97 0.14
CA TYR A 129 4.59 17.66 1.14
C TYR A 129 5.68 18.45 0.44
N SER A 130 5.99 19.63 0.98
CA SER A 130 7.14 20.41 0.57
C SER A 130 7.78 21.10 1.76
N THR A 131 9.11 21.17 1.77
CA THR A 131 9.89 22.00 2.69
C THR A 131 10.18 23.39 2.13
N ALA A 132 9.80 23.66 0.88
CA ALA A 132 10.00 24.97 0.29
C ALA A 132 9.19 26.00 1.10
N SER A 133 9.88 27.05 1.56
CA SER A 133 9.22 28.25 2.06
C SER A 133 8.31 28.82 0.97
N ASN A 134 7.41 29.75 1.33
CA ASN A 134 6.48 30.44 0.41
C ASN A 134 7.16 31.24 -0.72
N ASP A 135 8.48 31.07 -0.89
CA ASP A 135 9.33 31.75 -1.82
C ASP A 135 9.45 30.92 -3.12
N GLU A 136 8.94 31.47 -4.22
CA GLU A 136 8.87 30.77 -5.51
C GLU A 136 10.24 30.34 -6.05
N ALA A 137 11.32 30.99 -5.60
CA ALA A 137 12.69 30.63 -5.95
C ALA A 137 13.15 29.31 -5.31
N VAL A 138 12.66 28.97 -4.11
CA VAL A 138 13.01 27.75 -3.37
C VAL A 138 12.22 26.54 -3.92
N ARG A 139 11.01 26.77 -4.45
CA ARG A 139 10.18 25.73 -5.10
C ARG A 139 10.86 25.06 -6.31
N ARG A 140 11.89 25.68 -6.90
CA ARG A 140 12.71 25.08 -7.98
C ARG A 140 13.71 24.04 -7.50
N ASN A 141 13.90 23.89 -6.19
CA ASN A 141 14.75 22.83 -5.67
C ASN A 141 13.94 21.52 -5.65
N ASP A 142 14.01 20.73 -6.72
CA ASP A 142 13.15 19.53 -6.86
C ASP A 142 13.36 18.47 -5.76
N ASN A 143 14.38 18.64 -4.91
CA ASN A 143 14.67 17.75 -3.78
C ASN A 143 13.83 18.09 -2.53
N GLU A 144 13.05 19.16 -2.56
CA GLU A 144 12.33 19.71 -1.40
C GLU A 144 10.83 19.44 -1.42
N TYR A 145 10.36 18.50 -2.25
CA TYR A 145 8.98 18.02 -2.21
C TYR A 145 8.89 16.52 -2.44
N TRP A 146 7.84 15.92 -1.88
CA TRP A 146 7.55 14.50 -2.03
C TRP A 146 6.05 14.21 -1.97
N CYS A 147 5.68 13.08 -2.54
CA CYS A 147 4.36 12.49 -2.39
C CYS A 147 4.45 11.35 -1.38
N ARG A 148 3.62 11.39 -0.34
CA ARG A 148 3.44 10.29 0.60
C ARG A 148 2.20 9.50 0.25
N TYR A 149 2.36 8.19 0.15
CA TYR A 149 1.25 7.26 -0.03
C TYR A 149 1.10 6.43 1.23
N SER A 150 -0.10 6.41 1.82
CA SER A 150 -0.34 5.68 3.06
C SER A 150 -1.71 4.99 3.08
N ILE A 151 -1.80 3.91 3.84
CA ILE A 151 -3.05 3.20 4.12
C ILE A 151 -3.41 3.29 5.60
N SER A 152 -4.69 3.09 5.94
CA SER A 152 -5.17 3.23 7.32
C SER A 152 -4.55 2.24 8.31
N LYS A 153 -3.89 1.18 7.83
CA LYS A 153 -3.12 0.24 8.65
C LYS A 153 -1.75 0.77 9.10
N GLY A 154 -1.39 2.01 8.75
CA GLY A 154 -0.17 2.68 9.22
C GLY A 154 1.05 2.55 8.31
N SER A 155 1.00 1.67 7.30
CA SER A 155 2.08 1.57 6.31
C SER A 155 2.05 2.75 5.34
N GLU A 156 3.23 3.29 5.05
CA GLU A 156 3.44 4.42 4.15
C GLU A 156 4.76 4.31 3.40
N PHE A 157 4.82 4.90 2.21
CA PHE A 157 6.07 5.15 1.48
C PHE A 157 6.05 6.54 0.84
N ASP A 158 7.24 7.08 0.60
CA ASP A 158 7.48 8.40 0.02
C ASP A 158 8.07 8.27 -1.37
N TYR A 159 7.61 9.12 -2.28
CA TYR A 159 8.19 9.32 -3.61
C TYR A 159 8.73 10.74 -3.73
N PHE A 160 10.00 10.88 -4.11
CA PHE A 160 10.71 12.14 -4.31
C PHE A 160 10.88 12.41 -5.81
N PRO A 161 10.01 13.21 -6.46
CA PRO A 161 10.01 13.35 -7.91
C PRO A 161 11.26 14.01 -8.49
N GLY A 162 11.92 14.89 -7.74
CA GLY A 162 13.20 15.48 -8.18
C GLY A 162 14.36 14.50 -8.25
N LEU A 163 14.29 13.39 -7.51
CA LEU A 163 15.33 12.38 -7.41
C LEU A 163 14.96 11.06 -8.10
N GLY A 164 13.68 10.84 -8.40
CA GLY A 164 13.19 9.54 -8.84
C GLY A 164 13.25 8.47 -7.76
N LYS A 165 13.37 8.85 -6.48
CA LYS A 165 13.56 7.93 -5.36
C LYS A 165 12.24 7.54 -4.72
N VAL A 166 12.04 6.26 -4.50
CA VAL A 166 10.91 5.70 -3.75
C VAL A 166 11.47 5.07 -2.47
N THR A 167 10.86 5.33 -1.31
CA THR A 167 11.22 4.65 -0.06
C THR A 167 10.54 3.30 0.04
N GLN A 168 11.10 2.40 0.84
CA GLN A 168 10.41 1.15 1.15
C GLN A 168 9.26 1.43 2.13
N PRO A 169 8.10 0.75 1.97
CA PRO A 169 7.02 0.83 2.93
C PRO A 169 7.48 0.35 4.31
N GLN A 170 7.12 1.10 5.35
CA GLN A 170 7.29 0.61 6.73
C GLN A 170 6.17 -0.41 7.01
N LEU A 171 6.56 -1.65 7.32
CA LEU A 171 5.65 -2.77 7.63
C LEU A 171 5.48 -2.92 9.13
#